data_AF-A0AAU9W4L5-F1
#
_entry.id   AF-A0AAU9W4L5-F1
#
_cell.length_a   1.000
_cell.length_b   1.000
_cell.length_c   1.000
_cell.angle_alpha   90.00
_cell.angle_beta   90.00
_cell.angle_gamma   90.00
#
_symmetry.space_group_name_H-M   'P 1'
#
loop_
_entity.id
_entity.type
_entity.pdbx_description
1 polymer ?
#
loop_
_entity_poly.entity_id
_entity_poly.type
_entity_poly.pdbx_seq_one_letter_code
_entity_poly.pdbx_strand_id
1 'polypeptide(L)'
;MAELCSPYCSRPCFLSEEGMKKARDKNSNSMESKGATASLLTVEFFQSILGKRGKLVSWYPFEIPQQSIGLTTTCKAIQDDDRMIGHQGFEITYRTSSEDSARKTFRVVAKCKPLALKFVNIFGSWIEQKSGEVSQYAEMFRQVSYFRNSDVREIKVMRTQDSRFTDIAPKVYHTVCDPSKEVFVIVMEDLTGHVTHFNTINNASEVWDQEDIKVVLRDIARFHSIHLGNVTNLESEPWMCFYSGSVMKALSGFWYALLRHNCVTFPDLWTTKRTNLVRSFIDNMDRLWKVIESFPRTLVHYDFTPRNVCLRKQEFPTEDNHNRFFIANNKLCRVSCIYDWEMATVHAPQHDVVEFLAFVLPERGEITSRTDLVRFYQEQLEKSSGMTFNSEQFMNVFIAVCCVYALHQLSLKTITHSVTRLPYFERAVQSHMGFLEDLEERGRLKFLYDNELI
;
A
#
# COMPACT_ATOMS: atom_id res chain seq x y z
N MET A 1 -26.65 -14.45 -10.23
CA MET A 1 -25.31 -13.80 -10.25
C MET A 1 -25.38 -12.26 -10.26
N ALA A 2 -26.58 -11.63 -10.21
CA ALA A 2 -26.75 -10.16 -10.20
C ALA A 2 -27.31 -9.60 -8.86
N GLU A 3 -27.40 -10.40 -7.79
CA GLU A 3 -28.03 -9.99 -6.51
C GLU A 3 -27.15 -10.26 -5.27
N LEU A 4 -25.82 -10.34 -5.41
CA LEU A 4 -24.90 -10.51 -4.27
C LEU A 4 -24.15 -9.22 -3.88
N CYS A 5 -24.56 -8.07 -4.41
CA CYS A 5 -24.12 -6.77 -3.91
C CYS A 5 -25.04 -6.33 -2.76
N SER A 6 -24.45 -6.11 -1.59
CA SER A 6 -25.07 -5.52 -0.39
C SER A 6 -26.16 -4.48 -0.69
N PRO A 7 -27.25 -4.38 0.10
CA PRO A 7 -28.27 -3.34 -0.03
C PRO A 7 -27.74 -1.92 0.26
N TYR A 8 -26.44 -1.77 0.59
CA TYR A 8 -25.74 -0.48 0.70
C TYR A 8 -24.93 -0.11 -0.56
N CYS A 9 -25.18 -0.77 -1.68
CA CYS A 9 -24.78 -0.27 -3.00
C CYS A 9 -25.70 0.91 -3.38
N SER A 10 -25.59 2.03 -2.65
CA SER A 10 -26.05 3.31 -3.17
C SER A 10 -25.36 3.47 -4.52
N ARG A 11 -26.19 3.50 -5.58
CA ARG A 11 -25.79 3.79 -6.96
C ARG A 11 -24.60 4.75 -6.95
N PRO A 12 -23.52 4.48 -7.71
CA PRO A 12 -22.52 5.52 -7.92
C PRO A 12 -23.29 6.75 -8.37
N CYS A 13 -23.07 7.89 -7.71
CA CYS A 13 -23.65 9.16 -8.11
C CYS A 13 -23.00 9.56 -9.44
N PHE A 14 -23.30 8.84 -10.51
CA PHE A 14 -23.15 9.31 -11.86
C PHE A 14 -24.09 10.50 -11.99
N LEU A 15 -23.56 11.62 -12.46
CA LEU A 15 -24.37 12.70 -13.00
C LEU A 15 -25.44 12.07 -13.90
N SER A 16 -26.72 12.36 -13.65
CA SER A 16 -27.82 11.87 -14.48
C SER A 16 -27.54 12.21 -15.95
N GLU A 17 -28.06 11.41 -16.91
CA GLU A 17 -27.90 11.71 -18.34
C GLU A 17 -28.40 13.13 -18.69
N GLU A 18 -29.37 13.66 -17.95
CA GLU A 18 -29.81 15.06 -18.02
C GLU A 18 -28.79 16.07 -17.46
N GLY A 19 -28.03 15.70 -16.43
CA GLY A 19 -26.89 16.47 -15.93
C GLY A 19 -25.73 16.53 -16.93
N MET A 20 -25.49 15.44 -17.68
CA MET A 20 -24.50 15.42 -18.78
C MET A 20 -24.95 16.25 -19.99
N LYS A 21 -26.25 16.27 -20.31
CA LYS A 21 -26.80 17.13 -21.38
C LYS A 21 -26.70 18.62 -21.02
N LYS A 22 -27.06 19.01 -19.79
CA LYS A 22 -26.94 20.40 -19.33
C LYS A 22 -25.51 20.90 -19.20
N ALA A 23 -24.54 20.02 -18.96
CA ALA A 23 -23.11 20.36 -18.97
C ALA A 23 -22.53 20.49 -20.38
N ARG A 24 -23.05 19.74 -21.37
CA ARG A 24 -22.64 19.84 -22.78
C ARG A 24 -23.13 21.12 -23.46
N ASP A 25 -24.28 21.65 -23.05
CA ASP A 25 -24.86 22.84 -23.68
C ASP A 25 -24.35 24.18 -23.10
N LYS A 26 -23.35 24.17 -22.19
CA LYS A 26 -22.80 25.38 -21.56
C LYS A 26 -21.32 25.70 -21.82
N ASN A 27 -20.58 24.88 -22.57
CA ASN A 27 -19.18 25.16 -22.88
C ASN A 27 -18.93 25.28 -24.39
N SER A 28 -19.31 26.44 -24.93
CA SER A 28 -18.61 26.98 -26.09
C SER A 28 -17.24 27.53 -25.65
N ASN A 29 -16.18 26.96 -26.24
CA ASN A 29 -14.81 27.54 -26.36
C ASN A 29 -13.89 27.58 -25.12
N SER A 30 -13.40 26.41 -24.70
CA SER A 30 -11.97 26.07 -24.56
C SER A 30 -11.86 24.62 -24.07
N MET A 31 -11.22 23.72 -24.82
CA MET A 31 -10.88 22.38 -24.31
C MET A 31 -9.81 22.55 -23.23
N GLU A 32 -10.21 22.67 -21.96
CA GLU A 32 -9.26 22.57 -20.84
C GLU A 32 -8.64 21.16 -20.86
N SER A 33 -7.30 21.08 -20.81
CA SER A 33 -6.57 19.81 -20.75
C SER A 33 -6.89 19.05 -19.47
N LYS A 34 -7.28 17.78 -19.60
CA LYS A 34 -7.43 16.86 -18.46
C LYS A 34 -6.09 16.24 -18.07
N GLY A 35 -5.90 15.94 -16.79
CA GLY A 35 -4.68 15.38 -16.22
C GLY A 35 -3.70 16.43 -15.74
N ALA A 36 -2.74 16.02 -14.90
CA ALA A 36 -1.65 16.88 -14.47
C ALA A 36 -0.66 17.04 -15.64
N THR A 37 -0.58 18.20 -16.27
CA THR A 37 0.43 18.51 -17.30
C THR A 37 1.39 19.60 -16.80
N ALA A 38 2.41 19.95 -17.59
CA ALA A 38 3.35 21.02 -17.24
C ALA A 38 2.65 22.37 -16.97
N SER A 39 1.43 22.58 -17.48
CA SER A 39 0.63 23.78 -17.20
C SER A 39 0.24 23.94 -15.73
N LEU A 40 0.27 22.85 -14.95
CA LEU A 40 0.05 22.88 -13.50
C LEU A 40 1.22 23.53 -12.74
N LEU A 41 2.41 23.56 -13.33
CA LEU A 41 3.65 24.02 -12.69
C LEU A 41 3.79 25.55 -12.75
N THR A 42 2.82 26.26 -12.17
CA THR A 42 2.77 27.73 -12.16
C THR A 42 3.43 28.35 -10.92
N VAL A 43 3.62 29.67 -10.94
CA VAL A 43 4.06 30.45 -9.77
C VAL A 43 3.12 30.20 -8.58
N GLU A 44 1.81 30.16 -8.81
CA GLU A 44 0.78 29.94 -7.78
C GLU A 44 0.88 28.53 -7.18
N PHE A 45 1.16 27.52 -8.01
CA PHE A 45 1.38 26.15 -7.55
C PHE A 45 2.57 26.08 -6.58
N PHE A 46 3.73 26.61 -6.98
CA PHE A 46 4.92 26.61 -6.12
C PHE A 46 4.77 27.53 -4.90
N GLN A 47 4.07 28.65 -5.03
CA GLN A 47 3.75 29.50 -3.89
C GLN A 47 2.83 28.80 -2.89
N SER A 48 1.90 27.96 -3.35
CA SER A 48 1.04 27.15 -2.49
C SER A 48 1.82 26.06 -1.73
N ILE A 49 2.87 25.48 -2.33
CA ILE A 49 3.80 24.56 -1.66
C ILE A 49 4.56 25.25 -0.52
N LEU A 50 5.00 26.50 -0.74
CA LEU A 50 5.68 27.29 0.30
C LEU A 50 4.77 27.55 1.49
N GLY A 51 3.50 27.88 1.23
CA GLY A 51 2.56 28.33 2.25
C GLY A 51 3.12 29.53 3.02
N LYS A 52 3.19 29.43 4.34
CA LYS A 52 3.68 30.52 5.21
C LYS A 52 5.20 30.70 5.22
N ARG A 53 5.98 29.84 4.55
CA ARG A 53 7.46 29.87 4.60
C ARG A 53 8.07 31.13 3.99
N GLY A 54 7.41 31.73 3.01
CA GLY A 54 7.92 32.91 2.34
C GLY A 54 7.41 33.09 0.92
N LYS A 55 8.05 34.00 0.19
CA LYS A 55 7.73 34.33 -1.20
C LYS A 55 8.63 33.57 -2.17
N LEU A 56 8.03 32.96 -3.18
CA LEU A 56 8.72 32.24 -4.23
C LEU A 56 9.71 33.16 -4.97
N VAL A 57 10.89 32.61 -5.28
CA VAL A 57 11.91 33.26 -6.13
C VAL A 57 12.05 32.49 -7.44
N SER A 58 12.27 31.18 -7.35
CA SER A 58 12.45 30.31 -8.52
C SER A 58 12.26 28.83 -8.14
N TRP A 59 12.14 27.96 -9.13
CA TRP A 59 12.14 26.51 -8.97
C TRP A 59 12.89 25.85 -10.13
N TYR A 60 13.53 24.71 -9.85
CA TYR A 60 14.23 23.92 -10.85
C TYR A 60 13.91 22.43 -10.69
N PRO A 61 13.65 21.70 -11.79
CA PRO A 61 13.46 20.26 -11.72
C PRO A 61 14.77 19.55 -11.39
N PHE A 62 14.69 18.42 -10.69
CA PHE A 62 15.80 17.50 -10.51
C PHE A 62 15.34 16.05 -10.73
N GLU A 63 16.27 15.18 -11.08
CA GLU A 63 15.97 13.75 -11.26
C GLU A 63 15.79 13.03 -9.93
N ILE A 64 14.64 12.39 -9.77
CA ILE A 64 14.39 11.46 -8.67
C ILE A 64 14.76 10.06 -9.16
N PRO A 65 15.54 9.28 -8.39
CA PRO A 65 15.71 7.86 -8.67
C PRO A 65 14.35 7.16 -8.78
N GLN A 66 13.97 6.74 -9.98
CA GLN A 66 12.71 6.05 -10.21
C GLN A 66 12.89 4.55 -10.00
N GLN A 67 11.87 3.91 -9.42
CA GLN A 67 11.80 2.45 -9.43
C GLN A 67 11.56 1.97 -10.87
N SER A 68 12.34 0.98 -11.28
CA SER A 68 12.29 0.41 -12.64
C SER A 68 11.07 -0.48 -12.89
N ILE A 69 10.30 -0.82 -11.85
CA ILE A 69 9.19 -1.78 -11.88
C ILE A 69 7.99 -1.26 -11.08
N GLY A 70 6.78 -1.60 -11.53
CA GLY A 70 5.51 -1.23 -10.87
C GLY A 70 4.48 -0.66 -11.83
N LEU A 71 3.21 -0.62 -11.41
CA LEU A 71 2.09 -0.18 -12.25
C LEU A 71 2.21 1.28 -12.71
N THR A 72 2.70 2.18 -11.86
CA THR A 72 2.97 3.58 -12.24
C THR A 72 4.01 3.67 -13.36
N THR A 73 5.07 2.88 -13.30
CA THR A 73 6.09 2.79 -14.36
C THR A 73 5.49 2.21 -15.63
N THR A 74 4.65 1.18 -15.54
CA THR A 74 3.91 0.65 -16.69
C THR A 74 2.97 1.69 -17.30
N CYS A 75 2.19 2.41 -16.48
CA CYS A 75 1.34 3.51 -16.94
C CYS A 75 2.13 4.58 -17.69
N LYS A 76 3.29 4.98 -17.15
CA LYS A 76 4.17 5.96 -17.78
C LYS A 76 4.71 5.44 -19.11
N ALA A 77 5.07 4.16 -19.20
CA ALA A 77 5.62 3.56 -20.40
C ALA A 77 4.61 3.43 -21.56
N ILE A 78 3.32 3.25 -21.26
CA ILE A 78 2.26 3.13 -22.26
C ILE A 78 1.54 4.46 -22.56
N GLN A 79 1.94 5.54 -21.90
CA GLN A 79 1.33 6.85 -22.11
C GLN A 79 1.86 7.49 -23.39
N ASP A 80 0.95 8.07 -24.18
CA ASP A 80 1.20 8.72 -25.46
C ASP A 80 0.86 10.23 -25.47
N ASP A 81 0.62 10.81 -24.29
CA ASP A 81 0.29 12.24 -24.11
C ASP A 81 1.25 12.97 -23.14
N ASP A 82 1.02 14.27 -22.95
CA ASP A 82 1.85 15.21 -22.20
C ASP A 82 1.61 15.19 -20.67
N ARG A 83 0.80 14.27 -20.15
CA ARG A 83 0.53 14.20 -18.71
C ARG A 83 1.77 13.77 -17.93
N MET A 84 1.98 14.38 -16.78
CA MET A 84 2.99 13.96 -15.83
C MET A 84 2.46 12.78 -15.01
N ILE A 85 3.12 11.64 -15.08
CA ILE A 85 2.86 10.48 -14.21
C ILE A 85 4.12 10.15 -13.40
N GLY A 86 3.92 9.81 -12.13
CA GLY A 86 4.97 9.38 -11.21
C GLY A 86 5.58 10.56 -10.45
N HIS A 87 6.83 10.39 -10.03
CA HIS A 87 7.52 11.34 -9.17
C HIS A 87 8.29 12.38 -9.99
N GLN A 88 8.06 13.66 -9.67
CA GLN A 88 8.73 14.83 -10.24
C GLN A 88 9.45 15.59 -9.11
N GLY A 89 10.77 15.79 -9.25
CA GLY A 89 11.58 16.46 -8.24
C GLY A 89 11.68 17.95 -8.50
N PHE A 90 11.53 18.77 -7.48
CA PHE A 90 11.70 20.22 -7.59
C PHE A 90 12.53 20.78 -6.43
N GLU A 91 13.55 21.57 -6.75
CA GLU A 91 14.21 22.45 -5.80
C GLU A 91 13.55 23.83 -5.86
N ILE A 92 13.06 24.32 -4.73
CA ILE A 92 12.34 25.59 -4.63
C ILE A 92 13.18 26.61 -3.87
N THR A 93 13.47 27.75 -4.49
CA THR A 93 14.12 28.90 -3.85
C THR A 93 13.06 29.91 -3.41
N TYR A 94 13.13 30.37 -2.17
CA TYR A 94 12.20 31.35 -1.61
C TYR A 94 12.91 32.36 -0.69
N ARG A 95 12.29 33.53 -0.50
CA ARG A 95 12.69 34.49 0.54
C ARG A 95 11.80 34.32 1.76
N THR A 96 12.42 34.16 2.92
CA THR A 96 11.70 34.05 4.20
C THR A 96 10.89 35.30 4.52
N SER A 97 9.82 35.13 5.31
CA SER A 97 8.95 36.22 5.74
C SER A 97 9.52 37.08 6.90
N SER A 98 10.71 36.74 7.41
CA SER A 98 11.40 37.47 8.49
C SER A 98 12.19 38.69 7.97
N GLU A 99 12.47 39.64 8.85
CA GLU A 99 13.13 40.93 8.54
C GLU A 99 14.45 40.78 7.74
N ASP A 100 15.19 39.68 7.92
CA ASP A 100 16.45 39.43 7.20
C ASP A 100 16.28 38.96 5.74
N SER A 101 15.06 38.70 5.25
CA SER A 101 14.75 38.35 3.83
C SER A 101 15.66 37.31 3.16
N ALA A 102 16.29 36.44 3.96
CA ALA A 102 17.30 35.50 3.49
C ALA A 102 16.70 34.54 2.46
N ARG A 103 17.46 34.28 1.38
CA ARG A 103 17.13 33.26 0.39
C ARG A 103 17.40 31.88 0.99
N LYS A 104 16.41 31.01 0.89
CA LYS A 104 16.49 29.59 1.30
C LYS A 104 16.07 28.70 0.14
N THR A 105 16.61 27.49 0.12
CA THR A 105 16.22 26.42 -0.80
C THR A 105 15.68 25.24 0.00
N PHE A 106 14.75 24.48 -0.58
CA PHE A 106 14.42 23.13 -0.12
C PHE A 106 13.85 22.31 -1.27
N ARG A 107 14.02 20.99 -1.17
CA ARG A 107 13.61 20.02 -2.19
C ARG A 107 12.27 19.38 -1.85
N VAL A 108 11.46 19.16 -2.88
CA VAL A 108 10.16 18.50 -2.78
C VAL A 108 10.01 17.47 -3.90
N VAL A 109 9.14 16.50 -3.66
CA VAL A 109 8.73 15.48 -4.64
C VAL A 109 7.24 15.64 -4.90
N ALA A 110 6.84 15.92 -6.14
CA ALA A 110 5.45 15.87 -6.56
C ALA A 110 5.14 14.48 -7.14
N LYS A 111 4.26 13.73 -6.49
CA LYS A 111 3.71 12.47 -7.01
C LYS A 111 2.45 12.79 -7.82
N CYS A 112 2.56 12.75 -9.14
CA CYS A 112 1.44 12.90 -10.07
C CYS A 112 0.83 11.53 -10.34
N LYS A 113 -0.41 11.33 -9.89
CA LYS A 113 -1.07 10.02 -9.93
C LYS A 113 -1.87 9.86 -11.23
N PRO A 114 -1.81 8.67 -11.88
CA PRO A 114 -2.77 8.34 -12.93
C PRO A 114 -4.17 8.15 -12.32
N LEU A 115 -5.19 8.20 -13.18
CA LEU A 115 -6.52 7.72 -12.82
C LEU A 115 -6.47 6.27 -12.35
N ALA A 116 -7.21 5.94 -11.30
CA ALA A 116 -7.32 4.58 -10.77
C ALA A 116 -7.75 3.56 -11.85
N LEU A 117 -8.64 3.98 -12.75
CA LEU A 117 -9.11 3.15 -13.87
C LEU A 117 -7.97 2.69 -14.79
N LYS A 118 -6.87 3.46 -14.92
CA LYS A 118 -5.70 3.01 -15.69
C LYS A 118 -5.05 1.78 -15.05
N PHE A 119 -4.89 1.76 -13.73
CA PHE A 119 -4.35 0.59 -13.01
C PHE A 119 -5.29 -0.62 -13.11
N VAL A 120 -6.58 -0.41 -12.92
CA VAL A 120 -7.62 -1.44 -13.06
C VAL A 120 -7.56 -2.09 -14.45
N ASN A 121 -7.48 -1.27 -15.50
CA ASN A 121 -7.44 -1.75 -16.88
C ASN A 121 -6.15 -2.49 -17.22
N ILE A 122 -4.98 -1.97 -16.83
CA ILE A 122 -3.69 -2.63 -17.06
C ILE A 122 -3.70 -4.03 -16.42
N PHE A 123 -4.08 -4.11 -15.16
CA PHE A 123 -4.07 -5.39 -14.46
C PHE A 123 -5.15 -6.35 -15.00
N GLY A 124 -6.34 -5.83 -15.33
CA GLY A 124 -7.38 -6.61 -16.00
C GLY A 124 -6.89 -7.17 -17.34
N SER A 125 -6.19 -6.38 -18.14
CA SER A 125 -5.59 -6.85 -19.40
C SER A 125 -4.49 -7.89 -19.17
N TRP A 126 -3.71 -7.79 -18.10
CA TRP A 126 -2.76 -8.85 -17.75
C TRP A 126 -3.47 -10.16 -17.44
N ILE A 127 -4.60 -10.15 -16.71
CA ILE A 127 -5.41 -11.34 -16.45
C ILE A 127 -5.98 -11.90 -17.76
N GLU A 128 -6.55 -11.04 -18.60
CA GLU A 128 -7.17 -11.42 -19.88
C GLU A 128 -6.20 -12.12 -20.83
N GLN A 129 -4.92 -11.70 -20.82
CA GLN A 129 -3.86 -12.28 -21.63
C GLN A 129 -3.33 -13.62 -21.10
N LYS A 130 -3.78 -14.09 -19.92
CA LYS A 130 -3.34 -15.37 -19.37
C LYS A 130 -4.05 -16.55 -20.03
N SER A 131 -3.34 -17.67 -20.11
CA SER A 131 -3.91 -18.93 -20.55
C SER A 131 -4.81 -19.55 -19.47
N GLY A 132 -5.74 -20.40 -19.90
CA GLY A 132 -6.66 -21.12 -19.03
C GLY A 132 -7.87 -20.28 -18.59
N GLU A 133 -8.63 -20.78 -17.63
CA GLU A 133 -9.91 -20.21 -17.20
C GLU A 133 -9.77 -18.83 -16.52
N VAL A 134 -8.58 -18.48 -16.03
CA VAL A 134 -8.37 -17.22 -15.29
C VAL A 134 -8.65 -15.99 -16.14
N SER A 135 -8.43 -16.05 -17.46
CA SER A 135 -8.70 -14.93 -18.39
C SER A 135 -10.18 -14.55 -18.45
N GLN A 136 -11.08 -15.52 -18.25
CA GLN A 136 -12.53 -15.29 -18.24
C GLN A 136 -12.98 -14.39 -17.10
N TYR A 137 -12.15 -14.25 -16.06
CA TYR A 137 -12.42 -13.42 -14.88
C TYR A 137 -11.89 -11.98 -15.01
N ALA A 138 -11.28 -11.60 -16.13
CA ALA A 138 -10.69 -10.27 -16.29
C ALA A 138 -11.72 -9.14 -16.08
N GLU A 139 -12.91 -9.26 -16.68
CA GLU A 139 -13.95 -8.24 -16.54
C GLU A 139 -14.50 -8.17 -15.11
N MET A 140 -14.71 -9.33 -14.49
CA MET A 140 -15.09 -9.39 -13.09
C MET A 140 -14.03 -8.72 -12.20
N PHE A 141 -12.74 -9.00 -12.42
CA PHE A 141 -11.64 -8.37 -11.69
C PHE A 141 -11.69 -6.85 -11.82
N ARG A 142 -11.94 -6.30 -13.02
CA ARG A 142 -12.02 -4.84 -13.22
C ARG A 142 -13.10 -4.20 -12.33
N GLN A 143 -14.21 -4.90 -12.11
CA GLN A 143 -15.31 -4.41 -11.28
C GLN A 143 -15.01 -4.46 -9.79
N VAL A 144 -14.32 -5.50 -9.32
CA VAL A 144 -14.03 -5.72 -7.89
C VAL A 144 -12.64 -5.24 -7.45
N SER A 145 -11.81 -4.79 -8.39
CA SER A 145 -10.40 -4.49 -8.16
C SER A 145 -10.18 -3.53 -6.99
N TYR A 146 -9.21 -3.89 -6.15
CA TYR A 146 -8.78 -3.08 -5.02
C TYR A 146 -8.03 -1.79 -5.45
N PHE A 147 -7.65 -1.66 -6.74
CA PHE A 147 -7.05 -0.43 -7.29
C PHE A 147 -8.07 0.69 -7.49
N ARG A 148 -9.37 0.41 -7.42
CA ARG A 148 -10.41 1.44 -7.58
C ARG A 148 -10.20 2.58 -6.57
N ASN A 149 -10.38 3.82 -7.01
CA ASN A 149 -10.20 5.03 -6.21
C ASN A 149 -8.77 5.23 -5.65
N SER A 150 -7.74 4.51 -6.11
CA SER A 150 -6.36 4.68 -5.62
C SER A 150 -5.78 6.08 -5.89
N ASP A 151 -6.30 6.78 -6.91
CA ASP A 151 -6.02 8.17 -7.26
C ASP A 151 -6.43 9.15 -6.15
N VAL A 152 -7.60 8.95 -5.54
CA VAL A 152 -8.13 9.78 -4.46
C VAL A 152 -7.69 9.28 -3.07
N ARG A 153 -7.59 7.97 -2.90
CA ARG A 153 -7.41 7.32 -1.59
C ARG A 153 -6.15 7.78 -0.87
N GLU A 154 -5.01 7.76 -1.56
CA GLU A 154 -3.75 8.21 -0.97
C GLU A 154 -3.84 9.68 -0.50
N ILE A 155 -4.45 10.56 -1.30
CA ILE A 155 -4.63 11.97 -0.94
C ILE A 155 -5.47 12.10 0.34
N LYS A 156 -6.50 11.27 0.49
CA LYS A 156 -7.37 11.28 1.68
C LYS A 156 -6.62 10.78 2.91
N VAL A 157 -5.90 9.67 2.82
CA VAL A 157 -5.09 9.12 3.93
C VAL A 157 -4.00 10.11 4.35
N MET A 158 -3.29 10.70 3.38
CA MET A 158 -2.20 11.66 3.63
C MET A 158 -2.67 13.01 4.23
N ARG A 159 -3.99 13.23 4.38
CA ARG A 159 -4.56 14.38 5.11
C ARG A 159 -4.74 14.12 6.60
N THR A 160 -4.52 12.90 7.08
CA THR A 160 -4.59 12.56 8.50
C THR A 160 -3.62 13.42 9.31
N GLN A 161 -4.12 14.04 10.38
CA GLN A 161 -3.34 14.95 11.24
C GLN A 161 -2.92 14.31 12.57
N ASP A 162 -3.32 13.06 12.82
CA ASP A 162 -2.93 12.34 14.03
C ASP A 162 -1.42 12.11 14.04
N SER A 163 -0.75 12.45 15.15
CA SER A 163 0.71 12.35 15.26
C SER A 163 1.21 10.92 15.06
N ARG A 164 0.42 9.90 15.44
CA ARG A 164 0.77 8.49 15.20
C ARG A 164 0.91 8.15 13.72
N PHE A 165 0.31 8.95 12.82
CA PHE A 165 0.50 8.88 11.38
C PHE A 165 1.54 9.89 10.89
N THR A 166 1.44 11.18 11.27
CA THR A 166 2.31 12.22 10.72
C THR A 166 3.78 12.05 11.11
N ASP A 167 4.07 11.38 12.22
CA ASP A 167 5.43 11.04 12.64
C ASP A 167 6.10 10.04 11.68
N ILE A 168 5.30 9.18 11.05
CA ILE A 168 5.76 8.03 10.28
C ILE A 168 5.47 8.14 8.79
N ALA A 169 4.81 9.19 8.33
CA ALA A 169 4.53 9.44 6.91
C ALA A 169 5.45 10.55 6.36
N PRO A 170 5.65 10.64 5.04
CA PRO A 170 6.25 11.81 4.43
C PRO A 170 5.44 13.08 4.75
N LYS A 171 6.15 14.14 5.09
CA LYS A 171 5.56 15.46 5.25
C LYS A 171 4.94 15.91 3.93
N VAL A 172 3.65 16.21 3.95
CA VAL A 172 2.92 16.77 2.82
C VAL A 172 3.01 18.29 2.87
N TYR A 173 3.43 18.90 1.76
CA TYR A 173 3.48 20.34 1.59
C TYR A 173 2.25 20.87 0.85
N HIS A 174 1.71 20.10 -0.09
CA HIS A 174 0.56 20.51 -0.88
C HIS A 174 -0.15 19.29 -1.49
N THR A 175 -1.45 19.42 -1.77
CA THR A 175 -2.20 18.41 -2.53
C THR A 175 -3.11 19.09 -3.54
N VAL A 176 -3.19 18.55 -4.75
CA VAL A 176 -4.20 18.90 -5.75
C VAL A 176 -5.08 17.68 -5.96
N CYS A 177 -6.39 17.84 -5.81
CA CYS A 177 -7.38 16.78 -6.03
C CYS A 177 -8.57 17.42 -6.75
N ASP A 178 -8.55 17.34 -8.07
CA ASP A 178 -9.62 17.81 -8.94
C ASP A 178 -10.07 16.66 -9.84
N PRO A 179 -11.09 15.90 -9.42
CA PRO A 179 -11.64 14.82 -10.22
C PRO A 179 -12.23 15.28 -11.55
N SER A 180 -12.72 16.52 -11.64
CA SER A 180 -13.32 17.05 -12.88
C SER A 180 -12.27 17.27 -13.97
N LYS A 181 -11.05 17.65 -13.55
CA LYS A 181 -9.88 17.81 -14.41
C LYS A 181 -8.97 16.59 -14.43
N GLU A 182 -9.29 15.53 -13.70
CA GLU A 182 -8.46 14.32 -13.57
C GLU A 182 -7.04 14.62 -13.02
N VAL A 183 -6.92 15.61 -12.12
CA VAL A 183 -5.64 16.05 -11.54
C VAL A 183 -5.53 15.58 -10.09
N PHE A 184 -4.57 14.69 -9.85
CA PHE A 184 -4.29 14.11 -8.53
C PHE A 184 -2.80 14.20 -8.23
N VAL A 185 -2.41 15.13 -7.36
CA VAL A 185 -1.01 15.41 -7.03
C VAL A 185 -0.82 15.49 -5.53
N ILE A 186 0.22 14.85 -5.02
CA ILE A 186 0.70 14.99 -3.64
C ILE A 186 2.12 15.54 -3.72
N VAL A 187 2.37 16.69 -3.09
CA VAL A 187 3.72 17.27 -2.96
C VAL A 187 4.23 16.97 -1.56
N MET A 188 5.34 16.26 -1.48
CA MET A 188 5.89 15.70 -0.25
C MET A 188 7.38 16.03 -0.10
N GLU A 189 7.93 15.80 1.10
CA GLU A 189 9.37 15.87 1.35
C GLU A 189 10.18 14.94 0.44
N ASP A 190 11.37 15.40 0.04
CA ASP A 190 12.37 14.56 -0.59
C ASP A 190 13.11 13.76 0.49
N LEU A 191 13.05 12.43 0.41
CA LEU A 191 13.71 11.52 1.35
C LEU A 191 15.17 11.26 0.97
N THR A 192 15.61 11.67 -0.22
CA THR A 192 16.95 11.36 -0.76
C THR A 192 18.04 11.86 0.18
N GLY A 193 18.89 10.93 0.65
CA GLY A 193 20.01 11.24 1.55
C GLY A 193 19.64 11.33 3.04
N HIS A 194 18.35 11.44 3.39
CA HIS A 194 17.87 11.61 4.77
C HIS A 194 17.38 10.31 5.43
N VAL A 195 17.29 9.22 4.66
CA VAL A 195 16.78 7.92 5.14
C VAL A 195 17.77 6.79 4.86
N THR A 196 17.59 5.66 5.53
CA THR A 196 18.24 4.37 5.24
C THR A 196 17.18 3.35 4.77
N HIS A 197 17.62 2.22 4.22
CA HIS A 197 16.74 1.14 3.72
C HIS A 197 15.87 1.51 2.50
N PHE A 198 16.05 2.70 1.91
CA PHE A 198 15.29 3.17 0.76
C PHE A 198 15.51 2.27 -0.47
N ASN A 199 14.42 1.82 -1.12
CA ASN A 199 14.44 0.95 -2.30
C ASN A 199 15.17 -0.40 -2.12
N THR A 200 15.11 -1.01 -0.93
CA THR A 200 15.84 -2.25 -0.59
C THR A 200 15.04 -3.54 -0.81
N ILE A 201 13.89 -3.48 -1.49
CA ILE A 201 13.03 -4.67 -1.68
C ILE A 201 13.75 -5.85 -2.35
N ASN A 202 14.71 -5.59 -3.24
CA ASN A 202 15.45 -6.65 -3.94
C ASN A 202 16.35 -7.47 -3.03
N ASN A 203 16.84 -6.91 -1.92
CA ASN A 203 17.78 -7.54 -0.99
C ASN A 203 17.34 -7.39 0.47
N ALA A 204 16.02 -7.28 0.71
CA ALA A 204 15.49 -6.88 2.00
C ALA A 204 15.93 -7.79 3.15
N SER A 205 16.03 -9.10 2.95
CA SER A 205 16.49 -10.05 3.98
C SER A 205 17.96 -9.89 4.38
N GLU A 206 18.76 -9.20 3.58
CA GLU A 206 20.18 -8.93 3.85
C GLU A 206 20.37 -7.56 4.52
N VAL A 207 19.46 -6.62 4.25
CA VAL A 207 19.57 -5.23 4.70
C VAL A 207 18.82 -4.99 6.01
N TRP A 208 17.65 -5.60 6.19
CA TRP A 208 16.80 -5.39 7.35
C TRP A 208 17.14 -6.40 8.44
N ASP A 209 17.73 -5.92 9.53
CA ASP A 209 17.93 -6.75 10.72
C ASP A 209 16.74 -6.71 11.69
N GLN A 210 16.81 -7.52 12.74
CA GLN A 210 15.71 -7.68 13.68
C GLN A 210 15.35 -6.37 14.42
N GLU A 211 16.31 -5.49 14.69
CA GLU A 211 16.04 -4.20 15.35
C GLU A 211 15.35 -3.23 14.39
N ASP A 212 15.82 -3.19 13.14
CA ASP A 212 15.21 -2.36 12.08
C ASP A 212 13.77 -2.82 11.79
N ILE A 213 13.51 -4.14 11.77
CA ILE A 213 12.15 -4.70 11.67
C ILE A 213 11.28 -4.28 12.86
N LYS A 214 11.81 -4.35 14.10
CA LYS A 214 11.08 -3.92 15.30
C LYS A 214 10.71 -2.44 15.29
N VAL A 215 11.56 -1.56 14.74
CA VAL A 215 11.21 -0.14 14.55
C VAL A 215 9.95 0.00 13.68
N VAL A 216 9.93 -0.69 12.54
CA VAL A 216 8.79 -0.66 11.61
C VAL A 216 7.53 -1.22 12.26
N LEU A 217 7.62 -2.37 12.94
CA LEU A 217 6.49 -3.00 13.61
C LEU A 217 5.92 -2.14 14.75
N ARG A 218 6.77 -1.47 15.52
CA ARG A 218 6.31 -0.51 16.55
C ARG A 218 5.56 0.64 15.91
N ASP A 219 6.11 1.24 14.87
CA ASP A 219 5.57 2.44 14.26
C ASP A 219 4.26 2.17 13.52
N ILE A 220 4.15 1.05 12.79
CA ILE A 220 2.89 0.65 12.17
C ILE A 220 1.83 0.24 13.22
N ALA A 221 2.22 -0.32 14.37
CA ALA A 221 1.29 -0.58 15.48
C ALA A 221 0.68 0.72 16.04
N ARG A 222 1.49 1.78 16.16
CA ARG A 222 1.00 3.12 16.54
C ARG A 222 -0.03 3.63 15.54
N PHE A 223 0.24 3.54 14.24
CA PHE A 223 -0.72 3.93 13.21
C PHE A 223 -2.01 3.10 13.26
N HIS A 224 -1.90 1.78 13.33
CA HIS A 224 -3.05 0.89 13.44
C HIS A 224 -3.95 1.18 14.63
N SER A 225 -3.42 1.73 15.73
CA SER A 225 -4.21 2.12 16.89
C SER A 225 -5.15 3.32 16.66
N ILE A 226 -5.03 4.07 15.56
CA ILE A 226 -5.85 5.27 15.30
C ILE A 226 -7.32 4.90 15.10
N HIS A 227 -7.59 3.86 14.30
CA HIS A 227 -8.95 3.45 13.91
C HIS A 227 -9.33 2.06 14.43
N LEU A 228 -8.52 1.47 15.31
CA LEU A 228 -8.73 0.10 15.78
C LEU A 228 -10.08 -0.06 16.46
N GLY A 229 -10.93 -0.93 15.89
CA GLY A 229 -12.29 -1.18 16.37
C GLY A 229 -13.32 -0.08 16.03
N ASN A 230 -12.91 1.02 15.40
CA ASN A 230 -13.78 2.14 15.04
C ASN A 230 -13.57 2.57 13.58
N VAL A 231 -13.98 1.69 12.67
CA VAL A 231 -13.79 1.84 11.22
C VAL A 231 -15.04 2.31 10.47
N THR A 232 -16.19 2.46 11.14
CA THR A 232 -17.48 2.76 10.50
C THR A 232 -17.43 4.02 9.64
N ASN A 233 -16.77 5.08 10.12
CA ASN A 233 -16.61 6.30 9.33
C ASN A 233 -15.79 6.03 8.06
N LEU A 234 -14.69 5.29 8.14
CA LEU A 234 -13.87 4.91 6.99
C LEU A 234 -14.63 4.05 5.99
N GLU A 235 -15.42 3.09 6.47
CA GLU A 235 -16.22 2.20 5.62
C GLU A 235 -17.35 2.93 4.89
N SER A 236 -17.83 4.06 5.44
CA SER A 236 -18.86 4.88 4.81
C SER A 236 -18.32 5.81 3.71
N GLU A 237 -17.00 5.97 3.61
CA GLU A 237 -16.38 6.87 2.64
C GLU A 237 -16.44 6.28 1.23
N PRO A 238 -16.88 7.05 0.21
CA PRO A 238 -17.08 6.53 -1.15
C PRO A 238 -15.77 6.15 -1.87
N TRP A 239 -14.64 6.62 -1.36
CA TRP A 239 -13.30 6.31 -1.88
C TRP A 239 -12.66 5.11 -1.20
N MET A 240 -13.26 4.57 -0.13
CA MET A 240 -12.76 3.39 0.56
C MET A 240 -13.20 2.12 -0.17
N CYS A 241 -12.26 1.21 -0.40
CA CYS A 241 -12.54 -0.10 -1.00
C CYS A 241 -11.95 -1.16 -0.09
N PHE A 242 -12.75 -2.16 0.30
CA PHE A 242 -12.31 -3.27 1.15
C PHE A 242 -13.02 -4.56 0.76
N TYR A 243 -12.40 -5.68 1.07
CA TYR A 243 -13.01 -7.01 0.92
C TYR A 243 -13.52 -7.51 2.26
N SER A 244 -14.72 -8.08 2.24
CA SER A 244 -15.26 -8.91 3.32
C SER A 244 -15.09 -10.39 3.00
N GLY A 245 -15.30 -11.27 3.99
CA GLY A 245 -15.32 -12.71 3.75
C GLY A 245 -16.36 -13.14 2.71
N SER A 246 -17.51 -12.48 2.68
CA SER A 246 -18.57 -12.74 1.69
C SER A 246 -18.11 -12.42 0.27
N VAL A 247 -17.38 -11.32 0.05
CA VAL A 247 -16.82 -10.99 -1.26
C VAL A 247 -15.74 -12.00 -1.65
N MET A 248 -14.83 -12.32 -0.74
CA MET A 248 -13.77 -13.30 -1.02
C MET A 248 -14.33 -14.67 -1.39
N LYS A 249 -15.41 -15.10 -0.74
CA LYS A 249 -16.13 -16.34 -1.07
C LYS A 249 -16.86 -16.26 -2.43
N ALA A 250 -17.51 -15.14 -2.72
CA ALA A 250 -18.14 -14.95 -4.04
C ALA A 250 -17.12 -15.05 -5.19
N LEU A 251 -15.85 -14.75 -4.90
CA LEU A 251 -14.73 -14.84 -5.82
C LEU A 251 -14.03 -16.21 -5.85
N SER A 252 -14.53 -17.25 -5.17
CA SER A 252 -13.86 -18.57 -5.11
C SER A 252 -13.54 -19.17 -6.48
N GLY A 253 -14.43 -19.02 -7.46
CA GLY A 253 -14.18 -19.49 -8.83
C GLY A 253 -12.93 -18.85 -9.47
N PHE A 254 -12.73 -17.55 -9.24
CA PHE A 254 -11.54 -16.83 -9.67
C PHE A 254 -10.29 -17.30 -8.94
N TRP A 255 -10.36 -17.51 -7.62
CA TRP A 255 -9.22 -17.99 -6.84
C TRP A 255 -8.74 -19.38 -7.28
N TYR A 256 -9.65 -20.30 -7.58
CA TYR A 256 -9.25 -21.60 -8.15
C TYR A 256 -8.62 -21.47 -9.54
N ALA A 257 -9.19 -20.62 -10.40
CA ALA A 257 -8.65 -20.41 -11.74
C ALA A 257 -7.25 -19.78 -11.69
N LEU A 258 -7.05 -18.80 -10.80
CA LEU A 258 -5.77 -18.16 -10.55
C LEU A 258 -4.74 -19.15 -9.98
N LEU A 259 -5.14 -19.99 -9.01
CA LEU A 259 -4.27 -21.02 -8.45
C LEU A 259 -3.81 -22.04 -9.51
N ARG A 260 -4.72 -22.49 -10.39
CA ARG A 260 -4.36 -23.36 -11.52
C ARG A 260 -3.36 -22.68 -12.46
N HIS A 261 -3.61 -21.42 -12.82
CA HIS A 261 -2.70 -20.65 -13.67
C HIS A 261 -1.31 -20.52 -13.03
N ASN A 262 -1.25 -20.20 -11.74
CA ASN A 262 0.00 -20.03 -10.99
C ASN A 262 0.81 -21.32 -10.94
N CYS A 263 0.16 -22.47 -10.66
CA CYS A 263 0.78 -23.79 -10.67
C CYS A 263 1.38 -24.16 -12.04
N VAL A 264 0.68 -23.84 -13.13
CA VAL A 264 1.18 -24.14 -14.49
C VAL A 264 2.33 -23.20 -14.89
N THR A 265 2.24 -21.93 -14.52
CA THR A 265 3.19 -20.90 -14.97
C THR A 265 4.49 -20.94 -14.17
N PHE A 266 4.42 -21.27 -12.88
CA PHE A 266 5.57 -21.33 -11.97
C PHE A 266 5.49 -22.57 -11.06
N PRO A 267 5.64 -23.78 -11.61
CA PRO A 267 5.51 -25.03 -10.85
C PRO A 267 6.52 -25.15 -9.70
N ASP A 268 7.69 -24.51 -9.82
CA ASP A 268 8.72 -24.51 -8.76
C ASP A 268 8.37 -23.58 -7.59
N LEU A 269 7.63 -22.50 -7.84
CA LEU A 269 7.14 -21.60 -6.79
C LEU A 269 5.86 -22.14 -6.16
N TRP A 270 4.94 -22.63 -7.00
CA TRP A 270 3.62 -23.15 -6.64
C TRP A 270 3.59 -24.67 -6.74
N THR A 271 4.45 -25.30 -5.94
CA THR A 271 4.59 -26.76 -5.87
C THR A 271 3.25 -27.46 -5.56
N THR A 272 3.17 -28.77 -5.80
CA THR A 272 1.97 -29.56 -5.44
C THR A 272 1.56 -29.37 -3.98
N LYS A 273 2.53 -29.33 -3.05
CA LYS A 273 2.29 -29.12 -1.62
C LYS A 273 1.63 -27.75 -1.36
N ARG A 274 2.23 -26.68 -1.91
CA ARG A 274 1.72 -25.30 -1.79
C ARG A 274 0.36 -25.12 -2.43
N THR A 275 0.18 -25.72 -3.60
CA THR A 275 -1.09 -25.70 -4.33
C THR A 275 -2.19 -26.39 -3.55
N ASN A 276 -1.91 -27.52 -2.91
CA ASN A 276 -2.88 -28.19 -2.04
C ASN A 276 -3.22 -27.38 -0.79
N LEU A 277 -2.23 -26.71 -0.18
CA LEU A 277 -2.45 -25.79 0.94
C LEU A 277 -3.34 -24.61 0.53
N VAL A 278 -3.02 -23.90 -0.55
CA VAL A 278 -3.84 -22.76 -0.98
C VAL A 278 -5.24 -23.21 -1.40
N ARG A 279 -5.37 -24.40 -2.00
CA ARG A 279 -6.68 -25.00 -2.28
C ARG A 279 -7.48 -25.19 -1.00
N SER A 280 -6.88 -25.74 0.05
CA SER A 280 -7.58 -25.94 1.33
C SER A 280 -8.00 -24.61 1.96
N PHE A 281 -7.25 -23.52 1.75
CA PHE A 281 -7.64 -22.18 2.19
C PHE A 281 -8.87 -21.66 1.43
N ILE A 282 -8.94 -21.89 0.10
CA ILE A 282 -10.13 -21.54 -0.70
C ILE A 282 -11.35 -22.35 -0.21
N ASP A 283 -11.16 -23.65 0.03
CA ASP A 283 -12.23 -24.54 0.51
C ASP A 283 -12.77 -24.13 1.89
N ASN A 284 -11.93 -23.53 2.73
CA ASN A 284 -12.25 -23.12 4.11
C ASN A 284 -12.36 -21.59 4.30
N MET A 285 -12.65 -20.85 3.23
CA MET A 285 -12.71 -19.38 3.22
C MET A 285 -13.60 -18.80 4.34
N ASP A 286 -14.78 -19.40 4.58
CA ASP A 286 -15.70 -18.93 5.63
C ASP A 286 -15.07 -19.00 7.02
N ARG A 287 -14.35 -20.08 7.32
CA ARG A 287 -13.70 -20.27 8.63
C ARG A 287 -12.56 -19.28 8.82
N LEU A 288 -11.74 -19.12 7.79
CA LEU A 288 -10.66 -18.13 7.76
C LEU A 288 -11.19 -16.72 8.05
N TRP A 289 -12.23 -16.30 7.32
CA TRP A 289 -12.79 -14.97 7.49
C TRP A 289 -13.55 -14.81 8.81
N LYS A 290 -14.21 -15.84 9.32
CA LYS A 290 -14.78 -15.82 10.68
C LYS A 290 -13.71 -15.52 11.74
N VAL A 291 -12.52 -16.12 11.63
CA VAL A 291 -11.40 -15.84 12.54
C VAL A 291 -10.91 -14.40 12.36
N ILE A 292 -10.70 -13.95 11.12
CA ILE A 292 -10.23 -12.58 10.82
C ILE A 292 -11.21 -11.53 11.33
N GLU A 293 -12.51 -11.71 11.06
CA GLU A 293 -13.59 -10.78 11.43
C GLU A 293 -13.90 -10.81 12.94
N SER A 294 -13.43 -11.82 13.68
CA SER A 294 -13.51 -11.86 15.14
C SER A 294 -12.59 -10.85 15.83
N PHE A 295 -11.66 -10.24 15.10
CA PHE A 295 -10.69 -9.28 15.62
C PHE A 295 -11.02 -7.84 15.20
N PRO A 296 -10.73 -6.83 16.05
CA PRO A 296 -10.91 -5.43 15.67
C PRO A 296 -10.15 -5.06 14.39
N ARG A 297 -10.88 -4.49 13.43
CA ARG A 297 -10.30 -3.96 12.18
C ARG A 297 -9.80 -2.54 12.37
N THR A 298 -8.90 -2.11 11.50
CA THR A 298 -8.37 -0.75 11.44
C THR A 298 -8.04 -0.37 9.99
N LEU A 299 -7.60 0.87 9.76
CA LEU A 299 -6.96 1.27 8.51
C LEU A 299 -5.57 0.63 8.43
N VAL A 300 -5.31 -0.12 7.38
CA VAL A 300 -4.01 -0.75 7.07
C VAL A 300 -3.44 -0.18 5.78
N HIS A 301 -2.13 -0.26 5.59
CA HIS A 301 -1.42 0.18 4.38
C HIS A 301 -1.73 -0.72 3.17
N TYR A 302 -1.83 -2.03 3.35
CA TYR A 302 -2.26 -3.05 2.36
C TYR A 302 -1.36 -3.29 1.14
N ASP A 303 -0.27 -2.52 0.99
CA ASP A 303 0.91 -2.84 0.17
C ASP A 303 2.20 -2.64 1.00
N PHE A 304 2.24 -3.18 2.21
CA PHE A 304 3.26 -2.87 3.22
C PHE A 304 4.56 -3.65 3.01
N THR A 305 5.26 -3.33 1.93
CA THR A 305 6.53 -3.98 1.55
C THR A 305 7.73 -3.06 1.78
N PRO A 306 8.98 -3.57 1.82
CA PRO A 306 10.20 -2.76 1.97
C PRO A 306 10.43 -1.71 0.87
N ARG A 307 9.62 -1.71 -0.21
CA ARG A 307 9.64 -0.64 -1.22
C ARG A 307 8.91 0.62 -0.77
N ASN A 308 8.07 0.51 0.27
CA ASN A 308 7.12 1.51 0.75
C ASN A 308 7.43 1.95 2.19
N VAL A 309 8.56 1.51 2.74
CA VAL A 309 9.03 1.92 4.06
C VAL A 309 10.54 2.11 4.05
N CYS A 310 11.01 3.12 4.77
CA CYS A 310 12.41 3.37 5.05
C CYS A 310 12.57 3.83 6.51
N LEU A 311 13.80 4.03 6.97
CA LEU A 311 14.06 4.54 8.33
C LEU A 311 14.67 5.93 8.26
N ARG A 312 14.13 6.89 9.01
CA ARG A 312 14.68 8.24 9.12
C ARG A 312 16.04 8.18 9.82
N LYS A 313 17.04 8.87 9.27
CA LYS A 313 18.28 9.14 9.99
C LYS A 313 17.95 10.14 11.09
N GLN A 314 18.36 9.90 12.33
CA GLN A 314 18.27 10.92 13.37
C GLN A 314 19.27 12.04 13.03
N GLU A 315 18.78 13.22 12.70
CA GLU A 315 19.59 14.45 12.69
C GLU A 315 19.48 15.08 14.07
N PHE A 316 20.53 14.96 14.89
CA PHE A 316 20.68 15.82 16.06
C PHE A 316 21.28 17.14 15.58
N PRO A 317 20.65 18.30 15.82
CA PRO A 317 21.34 19.56 15.63
C PRO A 317 22.45 19.66 16.68
N THR A 318 23.70 19.45 16.27
CA THR A 318 24.85 19.97 17.01
C THR A 318 25.14 21.36 16.46
N GLU A 319 25.25 22.36 17.34
CA GLU A 319 25.57 23.74 16.97
C GLU A 319 26.92 23.88 16.24
N ASP A 320 27.75 22.83 16.25
CA ASP A 320 28.98 22.77 15.48
C ASP A 320 28.85 21.93 14.21
N ASN A 321 29.08 22.60 13.09
CA ASN A 321 28.91 22.17 11.71
C ASN A 321 29.93 21.11 11.24
N HIS A 322 30.45 20.27 12.14
CA HIS A 322 31.51 19.30 11.86
C HIS A 322 31.27 17.97 12.58
N ASN A 323 30.19 17.25 12.22
CA ASN A 323 30.17 15.80 12.02
C ASN A 323 28.74 15.34 11.66
N ARG A 324 28.58 14.84 10.44
CA ARG A 324 27.29 14.42 9.87
C ARG A 324 26.99 12.96 10.24
N PHE A 325 25.75 12.73 10.67
CA PHE A 325 25.09 11.44 10.90
C PHE A 325 25.64 10.59 12.07
N PHE A 326 25.00 10.69 13.24
CA PHE A 326 25.08 9.66 14.26
C PHE A 326 23.81 8.81 14.21
N ILE A 327 23.96 7.56 13.78
CA ILE A 327 22.98 6.51 14.11
C ILE A 327 22.94 6.45 15.63
N ALA A 328 21.78 6.66 16.27
CA ALA A 328 21.64 6.36 17.69
C ALA A 328 22.15 4.95 17.97
N ASN A 329 23.01 4.79 18.99
CA ASN A 329 23.51 3.48 19.42
C ASN A 329 22.37 2.50 19.76
N ASN A 330 21.17 3.02 20.02
CA ASN A 330 19.95 2.23 20.07
C ASN A 330 19.12 2.45 18.79
N LYS A 331 19.08 1.45 17.90
CA LYS A 331 18.30 1.50 16.65
C LYS A 331 16.80 1.70 16.89
N LEU A 332 16.27 1.28 18.05
CA LEU A 332 14.87 1.53 18.41
C LEU A 332 14.57 3.03 18.58
N CYS A 333 15.55 3.93 18.63
CA CYS A 333 15.26 5.38 18.62
C CYS A 333 14.98 5.93 17.21
N ARG A 334 15.20 5.14 16.15
CA ARG A 334 14.84 5.50 14.77
C ARG A 334 13.32 5.52 14.62
N VAL A 335 12.85 6.21 13.58
CA VAL A 335 11.43 6.28 13.21
C VAL A 335 11.30 5.85 11.75
N SER A 336 10.30 5.03 11.44
CA SER A 336 9.99 4.66 10.07
C SER A 336 9.42 5.85 9.28
N CYS A 337 9.60 5.82 7.97
CA CYS A 337 8.86 6.67 7.04
C CYS A 337 8.19 5.75 6.01
N ILE A 338 6.86 5.72 6.05
CA ILE A 338 5.97 4.83 5.31
C ILE A 338 5.21 5.68 4.28
N TYR A 339 5.28 5.26 3.02
CA TYR A 339 4.79 6.01 1.87
C TYR A 339 4.12 5.07 0.87
N ASP A 340 3.42 5.66 -0.10
CA ASP A 340 2.60 4.92 -1.08
C ASP A 340 1.32 4.30 -0.51
N TRP A 341 0.53 5.12 0.18
CA TRP A 341 -0.73 4.75 0.85
C TRP A 341 -1.91 4.53 -0.12
N GLU A 342 -1.65 4.32 -1.41
CA GLU A 342 -2.71 4.23 -2.42
C GLU A 342 -3.58 2.98 -2.31
N MET A 343 -3.04 1.96 -1.64
CA MET A 343 -3.69 0.66 -1.43
C MET A 343 -4.41 0.56 -0.09
N ALA A 344 -4.31 1.58 0.76
CA ALA A 344 -4.83 1.55 2.12
C ALA A 344 -6.28 1.06 2.18
N THR A 345 -6.64 0.30 3.20
CA THR A 345 -7.99 -0.28 3.32
C THR A 345 -8.34 -0.61 4.77
N VAL A 346 -9.58 -1.01 5.02
CA VAL A 346 -10.02 -1.52 6.32
C VAL A 346 -9.78 -3.03 6.38
N HIS A 347 -8.95 -3.47 7.32
CA HIS A 347 -8.65 -4.89 7.53
C HIS A 347 -8.21 -5.17 8.97
N ALA A 348 -8.01 -6.44 9.31
CA ALA A 348 -7.25 -6.82 10.50
C ALA A 348 -5.80 -6.29 10.40
N PRO A 349 -5.26 -5.64 11.46
CA PRO A 349 -3.96 -4.99 11.44
C PRO A 349 -2.77 -5.93 11.18
N GLN A 350 -2.97 -7.23 11.40
CA GLN A 350 -1.98 -8.27 11.12
C GLN A 350 -1.63 -8.33 9.62
N HIS A 351 -2.47 -7.81 8.71
CA HIS A 351 -2.21 -7.86 7.27
C HIS A 351 -0.88 -7.21 6.90
N ASP A 352 -0.63 -5.98 7.36
CA ASP A 352 0.62 -5.28 7.06
C ASP A 352 1.82 -6.02 7.66
N VAL A 353 1.67 -6.59 8.87
CA VAL A 353 2.72 -7.40 9.51
C VAL A 353 3.04 -8.64 8.68
N VAL A 354 2.02 -9.37 8.21
CA VAL A 354 2.17 -10.55 7.34
C VAL A 354 2.92 -10.18 6.07
N GLU A 355 2.47 -9.12 5.40
CA GLU A 355 3.04 -8.68 4.14
C GLU A 355 4.50 -8.24 4.32
N PHE A 356 4.79 -7.38 5.29
CA PHE A 356 6.16 -6.89 5.53
C PHE A 356 7.12 -8.04 5.84
N LEU A 357 6.74 -8.93 6.77
CA LEU A 357 7.56 -10.07 7.17
C LEU A 357 7.78 -11.08 6.04
N ALA A 358 6.88 -11.17 5.05
CA ALA A 358 7.12 -12.00 3.86
C ALA A 358 8.32 -11.52 3.02
N PHE A 359 8.68 -10.23 3.07
CA PHE A 359 9.78 -9.69 2.25
C PHE A 359 11.10 -9.52 3.00
N VAL A 360 11.06 -9.18 4.29
CA VAL A 360 12.26 -8.91 5.11
C VAL A 360 12.84 -10.14 5.78
N LEU A 361 12.06 -11.21 5.96
CA LEU A 361 12.60 -12.45 6.50
C LEU A 361 13.28 -13.28 5.38
N PRO A 362 14.27 -14.11 5.73
CA PRO A 362 14.91 -15.01 4.76
C PRO A 362 13.91 -16.02 4.18
N GLU A 363 14.28 -16.65 3.06
CA GLU A 363 13.48 -17.68 2.37
C GLU A 363 13.17 -18.88 3.26
N ARG A 364 14.10 -19.20 4.15
CA ARG A 364 13.98 -20.25 5.17
C ARG A 364 14.41 -19.66 6.50
N GLY A 365 13.59 -19.88 7.52
CA GLY A 365 13.86 -19.43 8.86
C GLY A 365 12.99 -20.18 9.85
N GLU A 366 13.35 -20.11 11.12
CA GLU A 366 12.55 -20.75 12.15
C GLU A 366 11.20 -20.04 12.32
N ILE A 367 10.14 -20.81 12.55
CA ILE A 367 8.80 -20.29 12.89
C ILE A 367 8.88 -19.27 14.03
N THR A 368 9.69 -19.58 15.05
CA THR A 368 9.92 -18.76 16.25
C THR A 368 10.34 -17.34 15.90
N SER A 369 11.28 -17.17 14.97
CA SER A 369 11.75 -15.84 14.53
C SER A 369 10.62 -14.95 14.01
N ARG A 370 9.69 -15.53 13.23
CA ARG A 370 8.51 -14.79 12.74
C ARG A 370 7.51 -14.55 13.86
N THR A 371 7.20 -15.56 14.67
CA THR A 371 6.19 -15.43 15.73
C THR A 371 6.62 -14.48 16.84
N ASP A 372 7.90 -14.38 17.16
CA ASP A 372 8.41 -13.45 18.19
C ASP A 372 8.27 -11.99 17.74
N LEU A 373 8.46 -11.73 16.44
CA LEU A 373 8.18 -10.41 15.85
C LEU A 373 6.70 -10.06 15.88
N VAL A 374 5.82 -11.05 15.66
CA VAL A 374 4.37 -10.85 15.78
C VAL A 374 3.95 -10.61 17.23
N ARG A 375 4.59 -11.28 18.20
CA ARG A 375 4.39 -11.01 19.64
C ARG A 375 4.84 -9.62 20.02
N PHE A 376 6.02 -9.22 19.57
CA PHE A 376 6.48 -7.85 19.74
C PHE A 376 5.48 -6.84 19.15
N TYR A 377 4.97 -7.09 17.95
CA TYR A 377 3.94 -6.25 17.33
C TYR A 377 2.65 -6.17 18.17
N GLN A 378 2.17 -7.30 18.70
CA GLN A 378 1.02 -7.34 19.61
C GLN A 378 1.23 -6.41 20.81
N GLU A 379 2.37 -6.52 21.50
CA GLU A 379 2.70 -5.68 22.65
C GLU A 379 2.69 -4.18 22.29
N GLN A 380 3.24 -3.81 21.12
CA GLN A 380 3.23 -2.42 20.68
C GLN A 380 1.83 -1.91 20.32
N LEU A 381 0.97 -2.78 19.76
CA LEU A 381 -0.41 -2.43 19.46
C LEU A 381 -1.22 -2.24 20.74
N GLU A 382 -1.09 -3.13 21.72
CA GLU A 382 -1.71 -3.01 23.04
C GLU A 382 -1.28 -1.71 23.73
N LYS A 383 0.03 -1.44 23.75
CA LYS A 383 0.58 -0.20 24.32
C LYS A 383 0.03 1.06 23.64
N SER A 384 -0.13 1.05 22.31
CA SER A 384 -0.55 2.23 21.55
C SER A 384 -2.07 2.43 21.57
N SER A 385 -2.85 1.35 21.67
CA SER A 385 -4.31 1.39 21.67
C SER A 385 -4.93 1.45 23.07
N GLY A 386 -4.19 1.04 24.10
CA GLY A 386 -4.73 0.83 25.45
C GLY A 386 -5.63 -0.41 25.57
N MET A 387 -5.73 -1.23 24.52
CA MET A 387 -6.46 -2.50 24.53
C MET A 387 -5.54 -3.64 24.99
N THR A 388 -6.13 -4.74 25.47
CA THR A 388 -5.44 -6.00 25.75
C THR A 388 -6.04 -7.09 24.87
N PHE A 389 -5.20 -7.92 24.25
CA PHE A 389 -5.66 -8.99 23.37
C PHE A 389 -5.34 -10.36 23.96
N ASN A 390 -6.22 -11.32 23.70
CA ASN A 390 -5.88 -12.72 23.94
C ASN A 390 -4.77 -13.13 22.96
N SER A 391 -3.62 -13.52 23.51
CA SER A 391 -2.44 -13.90 22.73
C SER A 391 -2.66 -15.08 21.78
N GLU A 392 -3.48 -16.07 22.14
CA GLU A 392 -3.79 -17.19 21.25
C GLU A 392 -4.67 -16.75 20.08
N GLN A 393 -5.76 -16.02 20.38
CA GLN A 393 -6.64 -15.44 19.35
C GLN A 393 -5.85 -14.54 18.39
N PHE A 394 -4.97 -13.68 18.91
CA PHE A 394 -4.14 -12.80 18.09
C PHE A 394 -3.28 -13.56 17.08
N MET A 395 -2.71 -14.70 17.50
CA MET A 395 -1.94 -15.56 16.60
C MET A 395 -2.82 -16.31 15.61
N ASN A 396 -4.00 -16.78 16.03
CA ASN A 396 -4.95 -17.42 15.12
C ASN A 396 -5.39 -16.46 14.01
N VAL A 397 -5.63 -15.19 14.35
CA VAL A 397 -5.91 -14.12 13.37
C VAL A 397 -4.70 -13.90 12.47
N PHE A 398 -3.49 -13.78 13.01
CA PHE A 398 -2.27 -13.65 12.20
C PHE A 398 -2.12 -14.80 11.20
N ILE A 399 -2.32 -16.05 11.63
CA ILE A 399 -2.20 -17.23 10.77
C ILE A 399 -3.32 -17.24 9.71
N ALA A 400 -4.56 -16.91 10.08
CA ALA A 400 -5.66 -16.81 9.11
C ALA A 400 -5.38 -15.73 8.05
N VAL A 401 -4.80 -14.60 8.45
CA VAL A 401 -4.35 -13.55 7.52
C VAL A 401 -3.19 -14.03 6.65
N CYS A 402 -2.25 -14.84 7.15
CA CYS A 402 -1.21 -15.48 6.32
C CYS A 402 -1.82 -16.36 5.21
N CYS A 403 -2.84 -17.16 5.54
CA CYS A 403 -3.55 -17.99 4.56
C CYS A 403 -4.22 -17.12 3.48
N VAL A 404 -4.94 -16.07 3.88
CA VAL A 404 -5.60 -15.15 2.94
C VAL A 404 -4.60 -14.37 2.10
N TYR A 405 -3.47 -13.94 2.66
CA TYR A 405 -2.40 -13.27 1.93
C TYR A 405 -1.80 -14.16 0.84
N ALA A 406 -1.58 -15.45 1.12
CA ALA A 406 -1.11 -16.43 0.15
C ALA A 406 -2.11 -16.64 -1.00
N LEU A 407 -3.38 -16.85 -0.65
CA LEU A 407 -4.53 -16.97 -1.55
C LEU A 407 -4.67 -15.77 -2.48
N HIS A 408 -4.57 -14.55 -1.94
CA HIS A 408 -5.01 -13.33 -2.61
C HIS A 408 -3.82 -12.54 -3.16
N GLN A 409 -3.04 -11.90 -2.29
CA GLN A 409 -2.00 -10.96 -2.68
C GLN A 409 -0.81 -11.65 -3.37
N LEU A 410 -0.31 -12.77 -2.83
CA LEU A 410 0.78 -13.51 -3.49
C LEU A 410 0.32 -14.12 -4.82
N SER A 411 -0.90 -14.66 -4.87
CA SER A 411 -1.44 -15.22 -6.12
C SER A 411 -1.59 -14.15 -7.19
N LEU A 412 -2.07 -12.95 -6.86
CA LEU A 412 -2.16 -11.84 -7.82
C LEU A 412 -0.79 -11.26 -8.18
N LYS A 413 0.15 -11.16 -7.25
CA LYS A 413 1.54 -10.75 -7.54
C LYS A 413 2.25 -11.75 -8.46
N THR A 414 1.80 -13.01 -8.54
CA THR A 414 2.28 -13.98 -9.55
C THR A 414 1.90 -13.54 -10.97
N ILE A 415 0.72 -12.97 -11.19
CA ILE A 415 0.34 -12.37 -12.48
C ILE A 415 1.31 -11.24 -12.83
N THR A 416 1.57 -10.31 -11.91
CA THR A 416 2.56 -9.24 -12.11
C THR A 416 3.93 -9.81 -12.44
N HIS A 417 4.42 -10.78 -11.66
CA HIS A 417 5.72 -11.40 -11.88
C HIS A 417 5.83 -12.10 -13.24
N SER A 418 4.74 -12.72 -13.74
CA SER A 418 4.71 -13.32 -15.08
C SER A 418 4.85 -12.32 -16.22
N VAL A 419 4.53 -11.04 -15.99
CA VAL A 419 4.63 -9.97 -17.00
C VAL A 419 5.92 -9.18 -16.85
N THR A 420 6.27 -8.79 -15.62
CA THR A 420 7.33 -7.80 -15.37
C THR A 420 8.60 -8.40 -14.76
N ARG A 421 8.61 -9.68 -14.40
CA ARG A 421 9.72 -10.38 -13.73
C ARG A 421 10.26 -9.61 -12.52
N LEU A 422 9.48 -9.64 -11.45
CA LEU A 422 9.83 -9.04 -10.15
C LEU A 422 11.01 -9.80 -9.50
N PRO A 423 12.21 -9.19 -9.34
CA PRO A 423 13.41 -9.91 -8.87
C PRO A 423 13.32 -10.44 -7.43
N TYR A 424 12.52 -9.79 -6.59
CA TYR A 424 12.33 -10.14 -5.19
C TYR A 424 11.24 -11.18 -4.94
N PHE A 425 10.40 -11.46 -5.95
CA PHE A 425 9.11 -12.10 -5.71
C PHE A 425 9.24 -13.56 -5.30
N GLU A 426 10.15 -14.31 -5.94
CA GLU A 426 10.40 -15.71 -5.61
C GLU A 426 10.82 -15.86 -4.15
N ARG A 427 11.79 -15.05 -3.70
CA ARG A 427 12.22 -15.01 -2.29
C ARG A 427 11.06 -14.80 -1.33
N ALA A 428 10.19 -13.83 -1.63
CA ALA A 428 9.04 -13.50 -0.79
C ALA A 428 8.01 -14.64 -0.74
N VAL A 429 7.76 -15.31 -1.87
CA VAL A 429 6.91 -16.51 -1.93
C VAL A 429 7.53 -17.64 -1.10
N GLN A 430 8.84 -17.88 -1.22
CA GLN A 430 9.54 -18.90 -0.43
C GLN A 430 9.44 -18.62 1.07
N SER A 431 9.74 -17.39 1.50
CA SER A 431 9.66 -17.00 2.92
C SER A 431 8.26 -17.19 3.50
N HIS A 432 7.23 -16.77 2.77
CA HIS A 432 5.84 -16.85 3.23
C HIS A 432 5.26 -18.27 3.18
N MET A 433 5.42 -18.95 2.04
CA MET A 433 4.88 -20.29 1.88
C MET A 433 5.65 -21.32 2.71
N GLY A 434 6.96 -21.17 2.87
CA GLY A 434 7.76 -22.00 3.76
C GLY A 434 7.24 -21.94 5.21
N PHE A 435 6.91 -20.74 5.69
CA PHE A 435 6.27 -20.58 7.00
C PHE A 435 4.94 -21.34 7.12
N LEU A 436 4.07 -21.26 6.11
CA LEU A 436 2.79 -21.98 6.09
C LEU A 436 2.98 -23.51 6.01
N GLU A 437 3.97 -23.96 5.24
CA GLU A 437 4.34 -25.38 5.15
C GLU A 437 4.81 -25.93 6.50
N ASP A 438 5.65 -25.19 7.22
CA ASP A 438 6.12 -25.59 8.55
C ASP A 438 4.98 -25.58 9.59
N LEU A 439 4.02 -24.65 9.48
CA LEU A 439 2.83 -24.62 10.35
C LEU A 439 1.93 -25.84 10.10
N GLU A 440 1.72 -26.23 8.84
CA GLU A 440 0.95 -27.43 8.49
C GLU A 440 1.61 -28.69 9.07
N GLU A 441 2.93 -28.84 8.89
CA GLU A 441 3.68 -30.00 9.41
C GLU A 441 3.59 -30.13 10.94
N ARG A 442 3.51 -29.00 11.64
CA ARG A 442 3.33 -28.95 13.10
C ARG A 442 1.87 -29.03 13.55
N GLY A 443 0.92 -29.20 12.62
CA GLY A 443 -0.51 -29.24 12.90
C GLY A 443 -1.09 -27.94 13.45
N ARG A 444 -0.44 -26.79 13.17
CA ARG A 444 -0.86 -25.46 13.64
C ARG A 444 -1.91 -24.81 12.72
N LEU A 445 -2.21 -25.45 11.59
CA LEU A 445 -3.31 -25.08 10.70
C LEU A 445 -4.59 -25.90 10.95
N LYS A 446 -4.63 -26.76 11.98
CA LYS A 446 -5.79 -27.61 12.29
C LYS A 446 -7.10 -26.86 12.53
N PHE A 447 -7.04 -25.61 13.01
CA PHE A 447 -8.24 -24.77 13.17
C PHE A 447 -8.96 -24.48 11.84
N LEU A 448 -8.30 -24.70 10.69
CA LEU A 448 -8.91 -24.66 9.37
C LEU A 448 -9.82 -25.85 9.11
N TYR A 449 -9.54 -27.00 9.73
CA TYR A 449 -10.12 -28.29 9.39
C TYR A 449 -11.10 -28.79 10.46
N ASP A 450 -10.85 -28.52 11.74
CA ASP A 450 -11.63 -29.04 12.85
C ASP A 450 -12.85 -28.16 13.18
N ASN A 451 -14.03 -28.79 13.26
CA ASN A 451 -15.31 -28.13 13.57
C ASN A 451 -15.47 -27.71 15.05
N GLU A 452 -14.59 -28.15 15.94
CA GLU A 452 -14.78 -28.05 17.41
C GLU A 452 -13.98 -26.91 18.07
N LEU A 453 -13.21 -26.11 17.31
CA LEU A 453 -12.26 -25.12 17.86
C LEU A 453 -12.68 -23.64 17.71
N ILE A 454 -13.93 -23.33 17.36
CA ILE A 454 -14.41 -21.93 17.21
C ILE A 454 -15.65 -21.65 18.04
#